data_AF-A0A963TLX7-F1
#
_entry.id   AF-A0A963TLX7-F1
#
_cell.length_a   1.000
_cell.length_b   1.000
_cell.length_c   1.000
_cell.angle_alpha   90.00
_cell.angle_beta   90.00
_cell.angle_gamma   90.00
#
_symmetry.space_group_name_H-M   'P 1'
#
loop_
_entity.id
_entity.type
_entity.pdbx_description
1 polymer ?
#
loop_
_entity_poly.entity_id
_entity_poly.type
_entity_poly.pdbx_seq_one_letter_code
_entity_poly.pdbx_strand_id
1 'polypeptide(L)'
;MTKSTTLALGALALALSTTALWAETELTVYTAVEAEDLERYAATFNEDHPDIKVNWVRDSTGVITAKLLAEKNNPQADVIWGLAA
;
A
#
# COMPACT_ATOMS: atom_id res chain seq x y z
N MET A 1 20.26 -43.83 30.92
CA MET A 1 20.47 -43.91 29.46
C MET A 1 19.37 -43.11 28.77
N THR A 2 19.53 -41.79 28.64
CA THR A 2 20.15 -41.09 27.49
C THR A 2 19.35 -41.14 26.17
N LYS A 3 18.02 -41.00 26.19
CA LYS A 3 17.25 -40.79 24.93
C LYS A 3 16.22 -39.66 24.93
N SER A 4 15.87 -39.06 26.08
CA SER A 4 14.79 -38.06 26.10
C SER A 4 15.20 -36.64 25.72
N THR A 5 16.50 -36.33 25.74
CA THR A 5 16.98 -34.94 25.52
C THR A 5 17.22 -34.63 24.03
N THR A 6 17.38 -35.63 23.18
CA THR A 6 17.71 -35.42 21.75
C THR A 6 16.48 -35.08 20.88
N LEU A 7 15.26 -35.41 21.32
CA LEU A 7 14.02 -35.09 20.58
C LEU A 7 13.59 -33.62 20.71
N ALA A 8 14.03 -32.91 21.75
CA ALA A 8 13.61 -31.52 21.99
C ALA A 8 14.33 -30.51 21.06
N LEU A 9 15.47 -30.88 20.48
CA LEU A 9 16.25 -29.97 19.63
C LEU A 9 15.79 -29.97 18.15
N GLY A 10 15.12 -31.03 17.69
CA GLY A 10 14.62 -31.13 16.31
C GLY A 10 13.32 -30.35 16.07
N ALA A 11 12.50 -30.17 17.11
CA ALA A 11 11.21 -29.48 16.99
C ALA A 11 11.32 -27.95 16.97
N LEU A 12 12.43 -27.38 17.47
CA LEU A 12 12.63 -25.93 17.49
C LEU A 12 13.11 -25.36 16.13
N ALA A 13 13.68 -26.20 15.26
CA ALA A 13 14.16 -25.78 13.94
C ALA A 13 13.04 -25.61 12.89
N LEU A 14 11.86 -26.18 13.11
CA LEU A 14 10.70 -26.08 12.21
C LEU A 14 9.75 -24.91 12.54
N ALA A 15 10.00 -24.18 13.64
CA ALA A 15 9.14 -23.08 14.08
C ALA A 15 9.56 -21.70 13.52
N LEU A 16 10.68 -21.61 12.78
CA LEU A 16 11.19 -20.33 12.25
C LEU A 16 10.78 -20.04 10.80
N SER A 17 10.02 -20.91 10.13
CA SER A 17 9.88 -20.86 8.66
C SER A 17 8.59 -20.28 8.11
N THR A 18 7.86 -19.42 8.83
CA THR A 18 6.68 -18.75 8.24
C THR A 18 6.48 -17.32 8.76
N THR A 19 7.50 -16.46 8.68
CA THR A 19 7.18 -15.05 8.45
C THR A 19 6.79 -14.94 6.99
N ALA A 20 5.49 -14.87 6.70
CA ALA A 20 5.03 -14.50 5.38
C ALA A 20 5.65 -13.13 5.08
N LEU A 21 6.61 -13.10 4.15
CA LEU A 21 7.06 -11.87 3.52
C LEU A 21 5.90 -11.41 2.64
N TRP A 22 4.91 -10.76 3.24
CA TRP A 22 3.89 -10.06 2.47
C TRP A 22 4.60 -8.94 1.73
N ALA A 23 4.54 -9.00 0.39
CA ALA A 23 4.98 -7.89 -0.42
C ALA A 23 4.15 -6.66 -0.01
N GLU A 24 4.85 -5.54 0.22
CA GLU A 24 4.22 -4.25 0.45
C GLU A 24 3.25 -3.97 -0.69
N THR A 25 1.98 -3.75 -0.37
CA THR A 25 0.97 -3.44 -1.39
C THR A 25 1.11 -1.96 -1.72
N GLU A 26 1.33 -1.62 -3.00
CA GLU A 26 1.42 -0.24 -3.43
C GLU A 26 0.15 0.19 -4.19
N LEU A 27 -0.35 1.39 -3.91
CA LEU A 27 -1.46 2.03 -4.62
C LEU A 27 -1.04 3.39 -5.14
N THR A 28 -1.25 3.67 -6.43
CA THR A 28 -1.07 5.00 -7.01
C THR A 28 -2.41 5.72 -7.13
N VAL A 29 -2.55 6.82 -6.41
CA VAL A 29 -3.81 7.57 -6.33
C VAL A 29 -3.64 8.95 -6.94
N TYR A 30 -4.43 9.23 -7.97
CA TYR A 30 -4.48 10.55 -8.62
C TYR A 30 -5.66 11.34 -8.05
N THR A 31 -5.38 12.54 -7.53
CA THR A 31 -6.40 13.29 -6.80
C THR A 31 -6.33 14.80 -7.00
N ALA A 32 -7.51 15.42 -6.93
CA ALA A 32 -7.70 16.87 -6.88
C ALA A 32 -8.37 17.37 -5.59
N VAL A 33 -8.44 16.53 -4.53
CA VAL A 33 -8.82 16.96 -3.17
C VAL A 33 -7.90 18.08 -2.70
N GLU A 34 -8.29 18.97 -1.79
CA GLU A 34 -7.43 20.06 -1.25
C GLU A 34 -6.26 19.55 -0.36
N ALA A 35 -5.18 20.31 -0.21
CA ALA A 35 -3.88 19.80 0.30
C ALA A 35 -3.98 19.46 1.78
N GLU A 36 -4.60 20.36 2.51
CA GLU A 36 -4.87 20.25 3.92
C GLU A 36 -5.81 19.07 4.22
N ASP A 37 -6.79 18.84 3.35
CA ASP A 37 -7.71 17.71 3.48
C ASP A 37 -7.05 16.38 3.12
N LEU A 38 -6.27 16.34 2.03
CA LEU A 38 -5.55 15.13 1.61
C LEU A 38 -4.60 14.63 2.69
N GLU A 39 -3.86 15.53 3.35
CA GLU A 39 -2.96 15.15 4.45
C GLU A 39 -3.71 14.43 5.58
N ARG A 40 -4.86 14.98 6.02
CA ARG A 40 -5.70 14.37 7.05
C ARG A 40 -6.21 13.00 6.63
N TYR A 41 -6.70 12.87 5.39
CA TYR A 41 -7.23 11.60 4.89
C TYR A 41 -6.13 10.55 4.70
N ALA A 42 -4.98 10.93 4.17
CA ALA A 42 -3.84 10.05 4.00
C ALA A 42 -3.32 9.54 5.35
N ALA A 43 -3.24 10.41 6.36
CA ALA A 43 -2.84 10.02 7.71
C ALA A 43 -3.80 8.97 8.30
N THR A 44 -5.11 9.20 8.18
CA THR A 44 -6.13 8.26 8.68
C THR A 44 -6.08 6.93 7.94
N PHE A 45 -5.97 6.97 6.60
CA PHE A 45 -5.87 5.76 5.79
C PHE A 45 -4.62 4.93 6.11
N ASN A 46 -3.47 5.58 6.27
CA ASN A 46 -2.22 4.90 6.57
C ASN A 46 -2.20 4.31 7.99
N GLU A 47 -2.94 4.91 8.94
CA GLU A 47 -3.13 4.34 10.29
C GLU A 47 -3.95 3.05 10.24
N ASP A 48 -5.04 3.03 9.47
CA ASP A 48 -5.91 1.87 9.30
C ASP A 48 -5.28 0.78 8.42
N HIS A 49 -4.41 1.17 7.49
CA HIS A 49 -3.78 0.30 6.49
C HIS A 49 -2.25 0.48 6.42
N PRO A 50 -1.50 0.11 7.47
CA PRO A 50 -0.04 0.30 7.52
C PRO A 50 0.73 -0.62 6.57
N ASP A 51 0.07 -1.63 6.00
CA ASP A 51 0.60 -2.57 5.02
C ASP A 51 0.50 -2.08 3.57
N ILE A 52 -0.17 -0.96 3.35
CA ILE A 52 -0.38 -0.35 2.03
C ILE A 52 0.39 0.97 1.94
N LYS A 53 1.29 1.05 0.95
CA LYS A 53 1.94 2.30 0.59
C LYS A 53 1.17 3.01 -0.50
N VAL A 54 0.73 4.24 -0.22
CA VAL A 54 0.03 5.06 -1.21
C VAL A 54 0.96 6.09 -1.84
N ASN A 55 1.12 5.99 -3.15
CA ASN A 55 1.79 6.96 -4.00
C ASN A 55 0.79 8.04 -4.43
N TRP A 56 0.73 9.14 -3.69
CA TRP A 56 -0.17 10.26 -3.96
C TRP A 56 0.36 11.15 -5.09
N VAL A 57 -0.43 11.29 -6.16
CA VAL A 57 -0.21 12.32 -7.19
C VAL A 57 -1.35 13.30 -7.10
N ARG A 58 -1.02 14.50 -6.65
CA ARG A 58 -1.99 15.53 -6.29
C ARG A 58 -1.75 16.79 -7.12
N ASP A 59 -2.78 17.25 -7.80
CA ASP A 59 -2.80 18.52 -8.52
C ASP A 59 -4.25 19.01 -8.69
N SER A 60 -4.43 20.19 -9.28
CA SER A 60 -5.73 20.72 -9.68
C SER A 60 -6.49 19.77 -10.63
N THR A 61 -7.83 19.86 -10.61
CA THR A 61 -8.71 19.02 -11.46
C THR A 61 -8.31 19.04 -12.93
N GLY A 62 -7.97 20.21 -13.48
CA GLY A 62 -7.59 20.34 -14.89
C GLY A 62 -6.30 19.58 -15.22
N VAL A 63 -5.30 19.63 -14.33
CA VAL A 63 -4.02 18.94 -14.53
C VAL A 63 -4.19 17.44 -14.41
N ILE A 64 -4.92 16.95 -13.39
CA ILE A 64 -5.19 15.51 -13.25
C ILE A 64 -6.03 15.01 -14.44
N THR A 65 -7.04 15.74 -14.89
CA THR A 65 -7.84 15.38 -16.08
C THR A 65 -6.98 15.30 -17.34
N ALA A 66 -6.10 16.27 -17.56
CA ALA A 66 -5.18 16.27 -18.70
C ALA A 66 -4.24 15.06 -18.67
N LYS A 67 -3.71 14.72 -17.49
CA LYS A 67 -2.85 13.55 -17.27
C LYS A 67 -3.58 12.25 -17.58
N LEU A 68 -4.81 12.09 -17.08
CA LEU A 68 -5.64 10.92 -17.38
C LEU A 68 -5.94 10.78 -18.88
N LEU A 69 -6.20 11.89 -19.58
CA LEU A 69 -6.42 11.85 -21.02
C LEU A 69 -5.14 11.46 -21.78
N ALA A 70 -3.98 11.94 -21.34
CA ALA A 70 -2.68 11.59 -21.93
C ALA A 70 -2.33 10.11 -21.69
N GLU A 71 -2.70 9.55 -20.55
CA GLU A 71 -2.40 8.17 -20.14
C GLU A 71 -3.51 7.17 -20.49
N LYS A 72 -4.55 7.57 -21.22
CA LYS A 72 -5.75 6.74 -21.48
C LYS A 72 -5.48 5.33 -22.02
N ASN A 73 -4.40 5.16 -22.80
CA ASN A 73 -4.02 3.88 -23.41
C ASN A 73 -2.93 3.15 -22.62
N ASN A 74 -2.41 3.77 -21.55
CA ASN A 74 -1.42 3.21 -20.64
C ASN A 74 -1.66 3.76 -19.21
N PRO A 75 -2.77 3.40 -18.55
CA PRO A 75 -3.13 3.98 -17.26
C PRO A 75 -2.03 3.74 -16.21
N GLN A 76 -1.70 4.78 -15.43
CA GLN A 76 -0.69 4.69 -14.36
C GLN A 76 -1.30 4.78 -12.96
N ALA A 77 -2.53 5.26 -12.83
CA ALA A 77 -3.24 5.37 -11.56
C ALA A 77 -4.12 4.14 -11.33
N ASP A 78 -4.15 3.69 -10.07
CA ASP A 78 -5.08 2.65 -9.62
C ASP A 78 -6.41 3.26 -9.20
N VAL A 79 -6.38 4.47 -8.64
CA VAL A 79 -7.56 5.20 -8.16
C VAL A 79 -7.53 6.65 -8.62
N ILE A 80 -8.71 7.15 -8.99
CA ILE A 80 -8.96 8.55 -9.32
C ILE A 80 -9.98 9.08 -8.31
N TRP A 81 -9.65 10.15 -7.58
CA TRP A 81 -10.48 10.63 -6.48
C TRP A 81 -10.53 12.16 -6.37
N GLY A 82 -11.72 12.71 -6.14
CA GLY A 82 -11.91 14.15 -5.90
C GLY A 82 -11.83 15.02 -7.15
N LEU A 83 -12.04 14.45 -8.35
CA LEU A 83 -12.29 15.25 -9.55
C LEU A 83 -13.75 15.71 -9.56
N ALA A 84 -13.97 16.92 -10.07
CA ALA A 84 -15.33 17.39 -10.35
C ALA A 84 -15.98 16.51 -11.42
N ALA A 85 -17.24 16.11 -11.19
CA ALA A 85 -18.06 15.36 -12.13
C ALA A 85 -18.64 16.24 -13.24
#